data_AF-A0A662YRK0-F1
#
_entry.id   AF-A0A662YRK0-F1
#
_cell.length_a   1.000
_cell.length_b   1.000
_cell.length_c   1.000
_cell.angle_alpha   90.00
_cell.angle_beta   90.00
_cell.angle_gamma   90.00
#
_symmetry.space_group_name_H-M   'P 1'
#
loop_
_entity.id
_entity.type
_entity.pdbx_description
1 polymer ?
#
loop_
_entity_poly.entity_id
_entity_poly.type
_entity_poly.pdbx_seq_one_letter_code
_entity_poly.pdbx_strand_id
1 'polypeptide(L)'
;MERQYQETKTALTKELKAHTLNLIVKDSLAAVPDLENIREHVRKIVGYFKSNTTAKEKLSALQQDLKLEELKFIQEVDTRWNSTFLMLECFLRLKEPVSAALTSLGAGFLPVIFHNDWIAIEQTTKIIKPFFAVTEEMSAEKYVTASKVVVLVRNLPKITATAVQQHDKRNHCLQPR
;
A
#
# COMPACT_ATOMS: atom_id res chain seq x y z
N MET A 1 11.63 -20.80 -35.42
CA MET A 1 10.62 -19.75 -35.66
C MET A 1 9.46 -19.83 -34.67
N GLU A 2 8.79 -20.97 -34.50
CA GLU A 2 7.63 -21.10 -33.58
C GLU A 2 7.95 -20.73 -32.12
N ARG A 3 9.06 -21.21 -31.53
CA ARG A 3 9.45 -20.84 -30.15
C ARG A 3 9.65 -19.33 -29.97
N GLN A 4 10.34 -18.70 -30.91
CA GLN A 4 10.68 -17.27 -30.85
C GLN A 4 9.44 -16.39 -31.07
N TYR A 5 8.48 -16.85 -31.88
CA TYR A 5 7.17 -16.24 -32.02
C TYR A 5 6.32 -16.37 -30.74
N GLN A 6 6.31 -17.54 -30.09
CA GLN A 6 5.58 -17.72 -28.83
C GLN A 6 6.21 -16.93 -27.69
N GLU A 7 7.54 -16.83 -27.63
CA GLU A 7 8.26 -16.02 -26.64
C GLU A 7 7.95 -14.52 -26.81
N THR A 8 8.03 -13.98 -28.03
CA THR A 8 7.71 -12.58 -28.31
C THR A 8 6.23 -12.25 -28.06
N LYS A 9 5.31 -13.12 -28.49
CA LYS A 9 3.87 -12.98 -28.19
C LYS A 9 3.60 -13.02 -26.69
N THR A 10 4.32 -13.85 -25.93
CA THR A 10 4.20 -13.92 -24.47
C THR A 10 4.73 -12.65 -23.80
N ALA A 11 5.87 -12.13 -24.22
CA ALA A 11 6.45 -10.90 -23.69
C ALA A 11 5.51 -9.69 -23.91
N LEU A 12 5.02 -9.50 -25.13
CA LEU A 12 4.05 -8.45 -25.48
C LEU A 12 2.75 -8.56 -24.67
N THR A 13 2.25 -9.78 -24.47
CA THR A 13 1.03 -10.01 -23.68
C THR A 13 1.24 -9.71 -22.19
N LYS A 14 2.43 -10.01 -21.66
CA LYS A 14 2.80 -9.73 -20.27
C LYS A 14 2.92 -8.22 -20.02
N GLU A 15 3.56 -7.49 -20.94
CA GLU A 15 3.69 -6.03 -20.87
C GLU A 15 2.34 -5.32 -20.93
N LEU A 16 1.46 -5.73 -21.85
CA LEU A 16 0.10 -5.17 -21.96
C LEU A 16 -0.69 -5.37 -20.66
N LYS A 17 -0.67 -6.58 -20.09
CA LYS A 17 -1.38 -6.91 -18.84
C LYS A 17 -0.84 -6.13 -17.64
N ALA A 18 0.49 -6.02 -17.51
CA ALA A 18 1.13 -5.26 -16.44
C ALA A 18 0.80 -3.76 -16.57
N HIS A 19 0.77 -3.24 -17.80
CA HIS A 19 0.39 -1.86 -18.07
C HIS A 19 -1.06 -1.58 -17.69
N THR A 20 -2.01 -2.43 -18.09
CA THR A 20 -3.43 -2.28 -17.72
C THR A 20 -3.62 -2.31 -16.21
N LEU A 21 -2.97 -3.24 -15.50
CA LEU A 21 -3.07 -3.34 -14.05
C LEU A 21 -2.48 -2.10 -13.35
N ASN A 22 -1.34 -1.61 -13.84
CA ASN A 22 -0.73 -0.38 -13.36
C ASN A 22 -1.66 0.85 -13.55
N LEU A 23 -2.37 0.95 -14.67
CA LEU A 23 -3.36 2.02 -14.89
C LEU A 23 -4.53 1.90 -13.90
N ILE A 24 -5.12 0.72 -13.76
CA ILE A 24 -6.25 0.48 -12.85
C ILE A 24 -5.88 0.88 -11.42
N VAL A 25 -4.69 0.48 -10.95
CA VAL A 25 -4.25 0.78 -9.58
C VAL A 25 -3.98 2.27 -9.41
N LYS A 26 -3.37 2.93 -10.41
CA LYS A 26 -3.14 4.38 -10.37
C LYS A 26 -4.45 5.17 -10.33
N ASP A 27 -5.41 4.81 -11.17
CA ASP A 27 -6.73 5.45 -11.19
C ASP A 27 -7.47 5.22 -9.86
N SER A 28 -7.36 4.01 -9.31
CA SER A 28 -7.96 3.67 -8.01
C SER A 28 -7.32 4.45 -6.86
N LEU A 29 -6.00 4.61 -6.88
CA LEU A 29 -5.26 5.42 -5.91
C LEU A 29 -5.66 6.91 -6.00
N ALA A 30 -5.77 7.44 -7.21
CA ALA A 30 -6.18 8.82 -7.44
C ALA A 30 -7.64 9.11 -7.03
N ALA A 31 -8.50 8.08 -7.02
CA ALA A 31 -9.89 8.21 -6.60
C ALA A 31 -10.09 8.22 -5.08
N VAL A 32 -9.06 7.89 -4.28
CA VAL A 32 -9.15 7.96 -2.81
C VAL A 32 -8.93 9.41 -2.37
N PRO A 33 -9.94 10.08 -1.79
CA PRO A 33 -9.77 11.44 -1.28
C PRO A 33 -8.64 11.50 -0.25
N ASP A 34 -7.88 12.60 -0.27
CA ASP A 34 -6.79 12.89 0.67
C ASP A 34 -5.61 11.90 0.69
N LEU A 35 -5.62 10.86 -0.16
CA LEU A 35 -4.55 9.86 -0.17
C LEU A 35 -3.18 10.48 -0.51
N GLU A 36 -3.14 11.48 -1.38
CA GLU A 36 -1.89 12.16 -1.70
C GLU A 36 -1.30 12.88 -0.49
N ASN A 37 -2.15 13.54 0.29
CA ASN A 37 -1.75 14.21 1.53
C ASN A 37 -1.24 13.18 2.57
N ILE A 38 -1.98 12.09 2.74
CA ILE A 38 -1.57 10.97 3.60
C ILE A 38 -0.21 10.41 3.15
N ARG A 39 -0.01 10.19 1.85
CA ARG A 39 1.26 9.72 1.29
C ARG A 39 2.39 10.69 1.59
N GLU A 40 2.18 12.00 1.42
CA GLU A 40 3.18 13.00 1.75
C GLU A 40 3.56 13.00 3.24
N HIS A 41 2.56 12.89 4.13
CA HIS A 41 2.80 12.79 5.56
C HIS A 41 3.61 11.54 5.93
N VAL A 42 3.21 10.38 5.41
CA VAL A 42 3.94 9.12 5.62
C VAL A 42 5.36 9.22 5.06
N ARG A 43 5.56 9.79 3.86
CA ARG A 43 6.90 10.01 3.28
C ARG A 43 7.81 10.85 4.17
N LYS A 44 7.29 11.92 4.78
CA LYS A 44 8.06 12.79 5.69
C LYS A 44 8.49 12.03 6.95
N ILE A 45 7.57 11.27 7.54
CA ILE A 45 7.86 10.47 8.74
C ILE A 45 8.88 9.37 8.41
N VAL A 46 8.63 8.60 7.35
CA VAL A 46 9.56 7.56 6.88
C VAL A 46 10.94 8.17 6.59
N GLY A 47 11.00 9.31 5.90
CA GLY A 47 12.24 10.01 5.59
C GLY A 47 13.02 10.44 6.84
N TYR A 48 12.32 10.90 7.88
CA TYR A 48 12.93 11.21 9.18
C TYR A 48 13.55 9.96 9.82
N PHE A 49 12.80 8.86 9.95
CA PHE A 49 13.34 7.62 10.49
C PHE A 49 14.46 7.04 9.62
N LYS A 50 14.46 7.27 8.30
CA LYS A 50 15.54 6.78 7.43
C LYS A 50 16.80 7.63 7.46
N SER A 51 16.72 8.90 7.83
CA SER A 51 17.88 9.81 7.86
C SER A 51 18.45 10.01 9.27
N ASN A 52 17.64 9.85 10.32
CA ASN A 52 18.05 10.08 11.71
C ASN A 52 18.42 8.77 12.43
N THR A 53 19.69 8.62 12.83
CA THR A 53 20.20 7.42 13.53
C THR A 53 19.50 7.18 14.86
N THR A 54 19.34 8.20 15.69
CA THR A 54 18.66 8.09 17.00
C THR A 54 17.21 7.64 16.83
N ALA A 55 16.52 8.15 15.80
CA ALA A 55 15.15 7.74 15.51
C ALA A 55 15.07 6.26 15.07
N LYS A 56 16.04 5.78 14.27
CA LYS A 56 16.13 4.35 13.90
C LYS A 56 16.34 3.45 15.11
N GLU A 57 17.32 3.79 15.94
CA GLU A 57 17.65 3.02 17.14
C GLU A 57 16.45 2.98 18.08
N LYS A 58 15.77 4.11 18.27
CA LYS A 58 14.55 4.18 19.08
C LYS A 58 13.44 3.31 18.52
N LEU A 59 13.22 3.34 17.20
CA LEU A 59 12.21 2.52 16.54
C LEU A 59 12.54 1.03 16.64
N SER A 60 13.81 0.64 16.49
CA SER A 60 14.26 -0.75 16.63
C SER A 60 14.06 -1.25 18.07
N ALA A 61 14.47 -0.45 19.07
CA ALA A 61 14.24 -0.78 20.48
C ALA A 61 12.75 -0.97 20.80
N LEU A 62 11.88 -0.07 20.32
CA LEU A 62 10.43 -0.20 20.52
C LEU A 62 9.83 -1.43 19.83
N GLN A 63 10.33 -1.81 18.65
CA GLN A 63 9.92 -3.06 18.01
C GLN A 63 10.30 -4.29 18.85
N GLN A 64 11.51 -4.29 19.43
CA GLN A 64 11.98 -5.36 20.31
C GLN A 64 11.15 -5.44 21.60
N ASP A 65 10.87 -4.30 22.23
CA ASP A 65 10.04 -4.22 23.44
C ASP A 65 8.62 -4.75 23.20
N LEU A 66 8.06 -4.48 22.02
CA LEU A 66 6.75 -4.97 21.59
C LEU A 66 6.79 -6.40 21.02
N LYS A 67 7.96 -7.05 21.00
CA LYS A 67 8.18 -8.40 20.43
C LYS A 67 7.74 -8.52 18.97
N LEU A 68 7.89 -7.44 18.20
CA LEU A 68 7.62 -7.39 16.78
C LEU A 68 8.84 -7.85 15.98
N GLU A 69 8.61 -8.39 14.79
CA GLU A 69 9.66 -8.57 13.79
C GLU A 69 10.30 -7.21 13.48
N GLU A 70 11.63 -7.15 13.44
CA GLU A 70 12.32 -5.91 13.10
C GLU A 70 12.14 -5.59 11.61
N LEU A 71 11.36 -4.55 11.34
CA LEU A 71 11.11 -4.03 10.01
C LEU A 71 11.87 -2.72 9.81
N LYS A 72 12.36 -2.55 8.59
CA LYS A 72 12.95 -1.31 8.11
C LYS A 72 11.98 -0.64 7.16
N PHE A 73 11.84 0.68 7.28
CA PHE A 73 10.98 1.43 6.39
C PHE A 73 11.43 1.35 4.93
N ILE A 74 10.44 1.20 4.06
CA ILE A 74 10.55 1.25 2.62
C ILE A 74 10.26 2.70 2.19
N GLN A 75 11.18 3.30 1.44
CA GLN A 75 10.96 4.64 0.89
C GLN A 75 10.14 4.48 -0.39
N GLU A 76 9.09 5.27 -0.52
CA GLU A 76 8.32 5.34 -1.76
C GLU A 76 9.17 5.89 -2.92
N VAL A 77 8.91 5.34 -4.11
CA VAL A 77 9.41 5.82 -5.40
C VAL A 77 8.18 6.22 -6.22
N ASP A 78 7.95 7.53 -6.34
CA ASP A 78 6.70 8.12 -6.85
C ASP A 78 6.20 7.56 -8.20
N THR A 79 7.09 7.03 -9.04
CA THR A 79 6.74 6.48 -10.36
C THR A 79 6.10 5.08 -10.31
N ARG A 80 6.12 4.37 -9.17
CA ARG A 80 5.70 2.97 -9.04
C ARG A 80 4.79 2.75 -7.83
N TRP A 81 3.51 2.48 -8.08
CA TRP A 81 2.52 2.19 -7.03
C TRP A 81 2.89 1.00 -6.13
N ASN A 82 3.70 0.05 -6.63
CA ASN A 82 4.24 -1.04 -5.80
C ASN A 82 5.01 -0.49 -4.59
N SER A 83 5.80 0.56 -4.79
CA SER A 83 6.57 1.18 -3.70
C SER A 83 5.68 1.96 -2.73
N THR A 84 4.61 2.60 -3.26
CA THR A 84 3.55 3.22 -2.45
C THR A 84 2.88 2.18 -1.54
N PHE A 85 2.44 1.06 -2.12
CA PHE A 85 1.81 -0.04 -1.39
C PHE A 85 2.74 -0.58 -0.29
N LEU A 86 3.99 -0.89 -0.63
CA LEU A 86 4.97 -1.42 0.32
C LEU A 86 5.29 -0.43 1.45
N MET A 87 5.40 0.87 1.15
CA MET A 87 5.60 1.90 2.17
C MET A 87 4.41 1.95 3.12
N LEU A 88 3.19 2.02 2.59
CA LEU A 88 1.95 2.10 3.38
C LEU A 88 1.71 0.83 4.21
N GLU A 89 1.94 -0.36 3.65
CA GLU A 89 1.82 -1.63 4.36
C GLU A 89 2.85 -1.75 5.49
N CYS A 90 4.10 -1.38 5.23
CA CYS A 90 5.15 -1.33 6.27
C CYS A 90 4.82 -0.32 7.37
N PHE A 91 4.36 0.87 7.00
CA PHE A 91 3.96 1.92 7.94
C PHE A 91 2.80 1.48 8.83
N LEU A 92 1.81 0.78 8.26
CA LEU A 92 0.69 0.22 9.02
C LEU A 92 1.13 -0.86 10.01
N ARG A 93 2.04 -1.76 9.61
CA ARG A 93 2.62 -2.78 10.51
C ARG A 93 3.38 -2.17 11.68
N LEU A 94 3.94 -0.98 11.49
CA LEU A 94 4.72 -0.25 12.49
C LEU A 94 3.91 0.82 13.23
N LYS A 95 2.58 0.82 13.13
CA LYS A 95 1.72 1.85 13.73
C LYS A 95 2.01 2.14 15.20
N GLU A 96 2.07 1.11 16.04
CA GLU A 96 2.34 1.24 17.48
C GLU A 96 3.75 1.77 17.78
N PRO A 97 4.84 1.12 17.32
CA PRO A 97 6.19 1.59 17.61
C PRO A 97 6.48 2.98 17.02
N VAL A 98 5.90 3.32 15.87
CA VAL A 98 6.06 4.66 15.26
C VAL A 98 5.37 5.73 16.09
N SER A 99 4.14 5.49 16.52
CA SER A 99 3.39 6.45 17.35
C SER A 99 4.10 6.70 18.68
N ALA A 100 4.61 5.63 19.30
CA ALA A 100 5.41 5.73 20.52
C ALA A 100 6.75 6.45 20.28
N ALA A 101 7.46 6.13 19.20
CA ALA A 101 8.73 6.76 18.85
C ALA A 101 8.58 8.27 18.63
N LEU A 102 7.62 8.70 17.81
CA LEU A 102 7.37 10.12 17.51
C LEU A 102 7.07 10.92 18.78
N THR A 103 6.27 10.34 19.69
CA THR A 103 5.96 10.96 20.99
C THR A 103 7.23 11.07 21.84
N SER A 104 7.99 9.99 21.97
CA SER A 104 9.19 9.95 22.83
C SER A 104 10.33 10.85 22.34
N LEU A 105 10.44 11.04 21.02
CA LEU A 105 11.47 11.88 20.39
C LEU A 105 11.09 13.36 20.35
N GLY A 106 9.87 13.72 20.78
CA GLY A 106 9.37 15.09 20.70
C GLY A 106 9.28 15.60 19.25
N ALA A 107 8.95 14.71 18.30
CA ALA A 107 9.00 15.00 16.86
C ALA A 107 7.80 15.83 16.36
N GLY A 108 7.42 16.88 17.09
CA GLY A 108 6.26 17.73 16.77
C GLY A 108 6.40 18.59 15.50
N PHE A 109 7.58 18.61 14.89
CA PHE A 109 7.83 19.23 13.58
C PHE A 109 7.39 18.33 12.41
N LEU A 110 7.10 17.05 12.66
CA LEU A 110 6.58 16.13 11.64
C LEU A 110 5.06 16.21 11.56
N PRO A 111 4.48 15.84 10.40
CA PRO A 111 3.03 15.75 10.27
C PRO A 111 2.43 14.75 11.26
N VAL A 112 1.25 15.11 11.79
CA VAL A 112 0.46 14.22 12.64
C VAL A 112 -0.37 13.30 11.75
N ILE A 113 -0.36 12.01 12.05
CA ILE A 113 -1.24 11.01 11.42
C ILE A 113 -2.44 10.80 12.33
N PHE A 114 -3.62 11.24 11.88
CA PHE A 114 -4.86 11.12 12.62
C PHE A 114 -5.47 9.73 12.50
N HIS A 115 -6.46 9.44 13.33
CA HIS A 115 -7.17 8.16 13.30
C HIS A 115 -7.76 7.84 11.91
N ASN A 116 -8.33 8.84 11.24
CA ASN A 116 -8.91 8.68 9.90
C ASN A 116 -7.83 8.37 8.84
N ASP A 117 -6.64 8.94 8.97
CA ASP A 117 -5.52 8.63 8.07
C ASP A 117 -5.13 7.15 8.19
N TRP A 118 -5.07 6.62 9.41
CA TRP A 118 -4.80 5.20 9.63
C TRP A 118 -5.87 4.29 8.99
N ILE A 119 -7.15 4.67 9.09
CA ILE A 119 -8.24 3.92 8.45
C ILE A 119 -8.08 3.95 6.92
N ALA A 120 -7.80 5.12 6.35
CA ALA A 120 -7.59 5.27 4.92
C ALA A 120 -6.40 4.42 4.44
N ILE A 121 -5.26 4.44 5.16
CA ILE A 121 -4.10 3.58 4.87
C ILE A 121 -4.48 2.09 4.89
N GLU A 122 -5.22 1.64 5.91
CA GLU A 122 -5.68 0.25 6.02
C GLU A 122 -6.60 -0.15 4.86
N GLN A 123 -7.57 0.70 4.51
CA GLN A 123 -8.50 0.45 3.41
C GLN A 123 -7.77 0.41 2.06
N THR A 124 -6.91 1.39 1.80
CA THR A 124 -6.11 1.49 0.57
C THR A 124 -5.21 0.28 0.41
N THR A 125 -4.46 -0.10 1.46
CA THR A 125 -3.57 -1.28 1.40
C THR A 125 -4.36 -2.56 1.17
N LYS A 126 -5.52 -2.74 1.82
CA LYS A 126 -6.40 -3.89 1.61
C LYS A 126 -6.90 -4.02 0.17
N ILE A 127 -7.28 -2.91 -0.46
CA ILE A 127 -7.76 -2.89 -1.85
C ILE A 127 -6.62 -3.21 -2.83
N ILE A 128 -5.42 -2.68 -2.57
CA ILE A 128 -4.28 -2.78 -3.51
C ILE A 128 -3.56 -4.13 -3.40
N LYS A 129 -3.54 -4.75 -2.22
CA LYS A 129 -2.87 -6.03 -1.95
C LYS A 129 -3.09 -7.14 -3.00
N PRO A 130 -4.32 -7.44 -3.48
CA PRO A 130 -4.51 -8.45 -4.53
C PRO A 130 -3.84 -8.08 -5.86
N PHE A 131 -3.80 -6.79 -6.22
CA PHE A 131 -3.10 -6.32 -7.42
C PHE A 131 -1.59 -6.47 -7.26
N PHE A 132 -1.08 -6.20 -6.06
CA PHE A 132 0.34 -6.37 -5.74
C PHE A 132 0.76 -7.82 -5.90
N ALA A 133 0.04 -8.76 -5.28
CA ALA A 133 0.31 -10.19 -5.37
C ALA A 133 0.36 -10.68 -6.82
N VAL A 134 -0.58 -10.21 -7.65
CA VAL A 134 -0.64 -10.59 -9.07
C VAL A 134 0.50 -9.97 -9.86
N THR A 135 0.88 -8.72 -9.56
CA THR A 135 2.01 -8.05 -10.22
C THR A 135 3.33 -8.74 -9.86
N GLU A 136 3.49 -9.17 -8.61
CA GLU A 136 4.66 -9.90 -8.14
C GLU A 136 4.74 -11.28 -8.80
N GLU A 137 3.64 -12.04 -8.80
CA GLU A 137 3.53 -13.33 -9.48
C GLU A 137 3.79 -13.18 -10.99
N MET A 138 3.19 -12.18 -11.64
CA MET A 138 3.45 -11.88 -13.05
C MET A 138 4.91 -11.55 -13.30
N SER A 139 5.58 -10.84 -12.38
CA SER A 139 6.99 -10.51 -12.51
C SER A 139 7.88 -11.74 -12.39
N ALA A 140 7.52 -12.68 -11.51
CA ALA A 140 8.24 -13.94 -11.28
C ALA A 140 7.97 -15.02 -12.35
N GLU A 141 6.77 -15.09 -12.92
CA GLU A 141 6.39 -16.10 -13.91
C GLU A 141 6.90 -15.77 -15.32
N LYS A 142 7.43 -16.79 -16.02
CA LYS A 142 7.72 -16.74 -17.46
C LYS A 142 6.45 -16.75 -18.33
N TYR A 143 5.33 -17.27 -17.80
CA TYR A 143 4.07 -17.45 -18.52
C TYR A 143 2.88 -16.98 -17.68
N VAL A 144 2.26 -15.86 -18.04
CA VAL A 144 1.07 -15.35 -17.33
C VAL A 144 -0.21 -15.76 -18.08
N THR A 145 -1.06 -16.57 -17.46
CA THR A 145 -2.36 -16.95 -18.05
C THR A 145 -3.33 -15.77 -18.06
N ALA A 146 -4.00 -15.53 -19.20
CA ALA A 146 -4.96 -14.43 -19.36
C ALA A 146 -6.18 -14.53 -18.43
N SER A 147 -6.51 -15.74 -17.97
CA SER A 147 -7.62 -16.01 -17.05
C SER A 147 -7.47 -15.30 -15.69
N LYS A 148 -6.25 -15.21 -15.13
CA LYS A 148 -6.01 -14.57 -13.82
C LYS A 148 -6.35 -13.07 -13.83
N VAL A 149 -5.94 -12.35 -14.88
CA VAL A 149 -6.21 -10.91 -15.05
C VAL A 149 -7.72 -10.66 -15.19
N VAL A 150 -8.41 -11.48 -15.98
CA VAL A 150 -9.87 -11.37 -16.17
C VAL A 150 -10.62 -11.59 -14.86
N VAL A 151 -10.17 -12.52 -14.01
CA VAL A 151 -10.79 -12.77 -12.69
C VAL A 151 -10.64 -11.56 -11.77
N LEU A 152 -9.49 -10.88 -11.75
CA LEU A 152 -9.29 -9.68 -10.93
C LEU A 152 -10.12 -8.51 -11.43
N VAL A 153 -10.13 -8.26 -12.74
CA VAL A 153 -10.93 -7.19 -13.34
C VAL A 153 -12.42 -7.40 -13.07
N ARG A 154 -12.90 -8.66 -13.10
CA ARG A 154 -14.29 -9.00 -12.77
C ARG A 154 -14.62 -8.89 -11.29
N ASN A 155 -13.64 -9.01 -10.41
CA ASN A 155 -13.84 -8.93 -8.96
C ASN A 155 -13.62 -7.51 -8.39
N LEU A 156 -12.98 -6.61 -9.12
CA LEU A 156 -12.82 -5.18 -8.76
C LEU A 156 -14.11 -4.53 -8.26
N PRO A 157 -15.27 -4.62 -8.96
CA PRO A 157 -16.51 -4.01 -8.49
C PRO A 157 -17.04 -4.63 -7.20
N LYS A 158 -16.76 -5.92 -6.96
CA LYS A 158 -17.19 -6.62 -5.75
C LYS A 158 -16.34 -6.21 -4.55
N ILE A 159 -15.04 -6.03 -4.76
CA ILE A 159 -14.10 -5.58 -3.72
C ILE A 159 -14.40 -4.13 -3.32
N THR A 160 -14.69 -3.25 -4.29
CA THR A 160 -15.08 -1.87 -4.01
C THR A 160 -16.47 -1.76 -3.38
N ALA A 161 -17.45 -2.55 -3.81
CA ALA A 161 -18.79 -2.59 -3.19
C ALA A 161 -18.76 -3.06 -1.73
N THR A 162 -17.87 -4.00 -1.38
CA THR A 162 -17.73 -4.48 0.00
C THR A 162 -17.08 -3.43 0.91
N ALA A 163 -16.19 -2.60 0.37
CA ALA A 163 -15.60 -1.46 1.10
C ALA A 163 -16.62 -0.32 1.33
N VAL A 164 -17.49 -0.05 0.35
CA VAL A 164 -18.55 0.97 0.46
C VAL A 164 -19.64 0.57 1.46
N GLN A 165 -20.03 -0.70 1.53
CA GLN A 165 -21.04 -1.19 2.49
C GLN A 165 -20.61 -1.12 3.96
N GLN A 166 -19.30 -1.06 4.25
CA GLN A 166 -18.80 -0.86 5.62
C GLN A 166 -18.80 0.61 6.05
N HIS A 167 -18.76 1.54 5.09
CA HIS A 167 -18.89 2.98 5.36
C HIS A 167 -20.34 3.35 5.70
N ASP A 168 -21.31 2.73 5.03
CA ASP A 168 -22.74 3.04 5.22
C ASP A 168 -23.29 2.52 6.57
N LYS A 169 -22.84 1.34 7.02
CA LYS A 169 -23.24 0.77 8.32
C LYS A 169 -22.70 1.55 9.53
N ARG A 170 -21.59 2.28 9.39
CA ARG A 170 -21.03 3.10 10.49
C ARG A 170 -21.75 4.43 10.65
N ASN A 171 -22.30 4.99 9.56
CA ASN A 171 -23.05 6.25 9.60
C ASN A 171 -24.49 6.08 10.13
N HIS A 172 -25.06 4.86 10.08
CA HIS A 172 -26.42 4.61 10.57
C HIS A 172 -26.49 4.36 12.09
N CYS A 173 -25.35 4.23 12.80
CA CYS A 173 -25.31 3.98 14.25
C CYS A 173 -25.13 5.27 15.09
N LEU A 174 -24.96 6.43 14.45
CA LEU A 174 -24.72 7.73 15.10
C LEU A 174 -25.89 8.71 14.87
N GLN A 175 -27.13 8.27 15.08
CA GLN A 175 -28.23 9.21 15.33
C GLN A 175 -28.75 9.02 16.77
N PRO A 176 -28.65 10.03 17.64
CA PRO A 176 -29.24 9.96 18.97
C PRO A 176 -30.77 10.02 18.86
N ARG A 177 -31.45 9.15 19.62
CA ARG A 177 -32.83 9.41 20.04
C ARG A 177 -32.83 10.35 21.24
#